data_AF-B7VE59-F1
#
_entry.id   AF-B7VE59-F1
#
_cell.length_a   1.000
_cell.length_b   1.000
_cell.length_c   1.000
_cell.angle_alpha   90.00
_cell.angle_beta   90.00
_cell.angle_gamma   90.00
#
_symmetry.space_group_name_H-M   'P 1'
#
loop_
_entity.id
_entity.type
_entity.pdbx_description
1 polymer ?
#
loop_
_entity_poly.entity_id
_entity_poly.type
_entity_poly.pdbx_seq_one_letter_code
_entity_poly.pdbx_strand_id
1 'polypeptide(L)'
;MSSGVRHRETTMLAQIFAIAIVVLAVLGPGYFLWQFARKRGGLAETFAWAILVAAVLLIAWLLFVPGPNSGPQQRISQFIGAWGILFMTTGLIVIGTEVLKLIKGRKRPKSNE
;
A
#
# COMPACT_ATOMS: atom_id res chain seq x y z
N MET A 1 16.91 39.92 9.11
CA MET A 1 15.68 39.11 9.30
C MET A 1 15.25 38.29 8.06
N SER A 2 16.14 38.01 7.08
CA SER A 2 15.78 37.34 5.80
C SER A 2 16.17 35.84 5.72
N SER A 3 16.98 35.33 6.66
CA SER A 3 17.44 33.94 6.69
C SER A 3 16.41 32.95 7.25
N GLY A 4 15.59 33.36 8.22
CA GLY A 4 14.56 32.50 8.83
C GLY A 4 13.36 32.20 7.93
N VAL A 5 13.04 33.08 6.98
CA VAL A 5 11.91 32.90 6.04
C VAL A 5 12.28 31.90 4.94
N ARG A 6 13.46 32.05 4.33
CA ARG A 6 13.96 31.13 3.30
C ARG A 6 14.13 29.69 3.80
N HIS A 7 14.52 29.52 5.06
CA HIS A 7 14.57 28.17 5.66
C HIS A 7 13.18 27.54 5.85
N ARG A 8 12.15 28.31 6.17
CA ARG A 8 10.78 27.77 6.28
C ARG A 8 10.20 27.41 4.91
N GLU A 9 10.45 28.23 3.89
CA GLU A 9 9.96 27.98 2.52
C GLU A 9 10.59 26.74 1.90
N THR A 10 11.92 26.59 2.01
CA THR A 10 12.63 25.39 1.54
C THR A 10 12.18 24.13 2.27
N THR A 11 11.90 24.23 3.57
CA THR A 11 11.37 23.11 4.37
C THR A 11 9.94 22.73 3.97
N MET A 12 9.07 23.71 3.66
CA MET A 12 7.72 23.44 3.14
C MET A 12 7.75 22.79 1.77
N LEU A 13 8.57 23.31 0.84
CA LEU A 13 8.70 22.75 -0.51
C LEU A 13 9.20 21.30 -0.46
N ALA A 14 10.24 21.03 0.35
CA ALA A 14 10.76 19.67 0.52
C ALA A 14 9.71 18.69 1.05
N GLN A 15 8.83 19.15 1.95
CA GLN A 15 7.72 18.33 2.46
C GLN A 15 6.68 18.03 1.39
N ILE A 16 6.30 19.03 0.59
CA ILE A 16 5.34 18.86 -0.52
C ILE A 16 5.90 17.86 -1.54
N PHE A 17 7.18 18.00 -1.90
CA PHE A 17 7.85 17.06 -2.80
C PHE A 17 7.94 15.64 -2.22
N ALA A 18 8.26 15.50 -0.93
CA ALA A 18 8.32 14.19 -0.28
C ALA A 18 6.95 13.49 -0.29
N ILE A 19 5.87 14.22 0.03
CA ILE A 19 4.51 13.69 -0.03
C ILE A 19 4.14 13.32 -1.48
N ALA A 20 4.44 14.19 -2.44
CA ALA A 20 4.15 13.93 -3.86
C ALA A 20 4.87 12.69 -4.39
N ILE A 21 6.17 12.51 -4.07
CA ILE A 21 6.95 11.33 -4.44
C ILE A 21 6.34 10.07 -3.82
N VAL A 22 5.95 10.12 -2.54
CA VAL A 22 5.31 8.99 -1.85
C VAL A 22 3.97 8.62 -2.50
N VAL A 23 3.15 9.60 -2.83
CA VAL A 23 1.86 9.38 -3.52
C VAL A 23 2.09 8.77 -4.91
N LEU A 24 3.05 9.30 -5.68
CA LEU A 24 3.40 8.74 -7.00
C LEU A 24 3.96 7.32 -6.91
N ALA A 25 4.81 7.05 -5.91
CA ALA A 25 5.38 5.73 -5.65
C ALA A 25 4.33 4.69 -5.25
N VAL A 26 3.16 5.12 -4.77
CA VAL A 26 2.03 4.26 -4.43
C VAL A 26 1.08 4.09 -5.62
N LEU A 27 0.75 5.18 -6.31
CA LEU A 27 -0.18 5.16 -7.43
C LEU A 27 0.37 4.36 -8.62
N GLY A 28 1.68 4.44 -8.89
CA GLY A 28 2.31 3.69 -9.98
C GLY A 28 2.12 2.18 -9.86
N PRO A 29 2.61 1.54 -8.77
CA PRO A 29 2.39 0.12 -8.50
C PRO A 29 0.92 -0.25 -8.38
N GLY A 30 0.10 0.60 -7.75
CA GLY A 30 -1.34 0.39 -7.63
C GLY A 30 -2.04 0.29 -8.98
N TYR A 31 -1.71 1.19 -9.92
CA TYR A 31 -2.23 1.16 -11.28
C TYR A 31 -1.75 -0.05 -12.07
N PHE A 32 -0.48 -0.42 -11.92
CA PHE A 32 0.08 -1.62 -12.54
C PHE A 32 -0.62 -2.90 -12.04
N LEU A 33 -0.83 -3.03 -10.73
CA LEU A 33 -1.55 -4.14 -10.12
C LEU A 33 -3.00 -4.19 -10.60
N TRP A 34 -3.67 -3.05 -10.73
CA TRP A 34 -5.02 -2.98 -11.28
C TRP A 34 -5.08 -3.47 -12.73
N GLN A 35 -4.17 -3.00 -13.60
CA GLN A 35 -4.07 -3.47 -14.99
C GLN A 35 -3.79 -4.98 -15.08
N PHE A 36 -2.90 -5.49 -14.23
CA PHE A 36 -2.57 -6.92 -14.19
C PHE A 36 -3.75 -7.78 -13.72
N ALA A 37 -4.45 -7.33 -12.67
CA ALA A 37 -5.59 -8.03 -12.12
C ALA A 37 -6.80 -8.03 -13.05
N ARG A 38 -7.04 -6.91 -13.75
CA ARG A 38 -8.11 -6.80 -14.76
C ARG A 38 -7.92 -7.79 -15.91
N LYS A 39 -6.67 -8.13 -16.25
CA LYS A 39 -6.36 -9.16 -17.26
C LYS A 39 -6.56 -10.60 -16.77
N ARG A 40 -6.43 -10.86 -15.48
CA ARG A 40 -6.57 -12.22 -14.91
C ARG A 40 -7.99 -12.55 -14.46
N GLY A 41 -8.78 -11.55 -14.10
CA GLY A 41 -10.16 -11.72 -13.63
C GLY A 41 -10.28 -12.51 -12.31
N GLY A 42 -11.46 -12.48 -11.71
CA GLY A 42 -11.79 -13.26 -10.50
C GLY A 42 -11.11 -12.73 -9.24
N LEU A 43 -10.57 -13.62 -8.40
CA LEU A 43 -9.97 -13.27 -7.09
C LEU A 43 -8.86 -12.22 -7.18
N ALA A 44 -8.08 -12.21 -8.28
CA ALA A 44 -7.01 -11.22 -8.48
C ALA A 44 -7.57 -9.80 -8.60
N GLU A 45 -8.74 -9.64 -9.22
CA GLU A 45 -9.43 -8.36 -9.40
C GLU A 45 -9.93 -7.80 -8.07
N THR A 46 -10.56 -8.64 -7.24
CA THR A 46 -10.97 -8.25 -5.88
C THR A 46 -9.78 -7.84 -5.04
N PHE A 47 -8.66 -8.55 -5.14
CA PHE A 47 -7.42 -8.21 -4.44
C PHE A 47 -6.84 -6.86 -4.88
N ALA A 48 -6.78 -6.60 -6.18
CA ALA A 48 -6.30 -5.31 -6.67
C ALA A 48 -7.19 -4.16 -6.21
N TRP A 49 -8.52 -4.33 -6.23
CA TRP A 49 -9.45 -3.34 -5.69
C TRP A 49 -9.25 -3.12 -4.19
N ALA A 50 -9.07 -4.18 -3.40
CA ALA A 50 -8.82 -4.05 -1.96
C ALA A 50 -7.53 -3.27 -1.67
N ILE A 51 -6.44 -3.56 -2.39
CA ILE A 51 -5.16 -2.85 -2.26
C ILE A 51 -5.31 -1.38 -2.69
N LEU A 52 -6.05 -1.11 -3.77
CA LEU A 52 -6.24 0.24 -4.31
C LEU A 52 -7.11 1.09 -3.38
N VAL A 53 -8.17 0.53 -2.80
CA VAL A 53 -8.98 1.19 -1.76
C VAL A 53 -8.15 1.45 -0.49
N ALA A 54 -7.36 0.47 -0.05
CA ALA A 54 -6.47 0.65 1.11
C ALA A 54 -5.42 1.74 0.87
N ALA A 55 -4.85 1.81 -0.34
CA ALA A 55 -3.93 2.86 -0.77
C ALA A 55 -4.58 4.25 -0.67
N VAL A 56 -5.79 4.40 -1.22
CA VAL A 56 -6.54 5.66 -1.19
C VAL A 56 -6.88 6.05 0.25
N LEU A 57 -7.31 5.12 1.09
CA LEU A 57 -7.60 5.38 2.50
C LEU A 57 -6.35 5.82 3.27
N LEU A 58 -5.20 5.19 3.03
CA LEU A 58 -3.93 5.58 3.65
C LEU A 58 -3.45 6.96 3.18
N ILE A 59 -3.62 7.28 1.89
CA ILE A 59 -3.30 8.62 1.35
C ILE A 59 -4.24 9.65 1.97
N ALA A 60 -5.55 9.36 2.04
CA ALA A 60 -6.51 10.22 2.70
C ALA A 60 -6.16 10.43 4.18
N TRP A 61 -5.75 9.37 4.88
CA TRP A 61 -5.27 9.48 6.27
C TRP A 61 -4.04 10.38 6.38
N LEU A 62 -3.06 10.21 5.49
CA LEU A 62 -1.84 11.04 5.46
C LEU A 62 -2.15 12.53 5.23
N LEU A 63 -3.15 12.84 4.40
CA LEU A 63 -3.54 14.20 4.02
C LEU A 63 -4.50 14.86 5.01
N PHE A 64 -5.46 14.12 5.56
CA PHE A 64 -6.60 14.67 6.32
C PHE A 64 -6.55 14.41 7.83
N VAL A 65 -5.68 13.52 8.33
CA VAL A 65 -5.52 13.32 9.78
C VAL A 65 -4.30 14.10 10.25
N PRO A 66 -4.48 15.33 10.76
CA PRO A 66 -3.37 16.09 11.34
C PRO A 66 -2.93 15.40 12.62
N GLY A 67 -1.88 14.60 12.55
CA GLY A 67 -1.21 14.05 13.73
C GLY A 67 -0.79 15.21 14.65
N PRO A 68 -1.31 15.30 15.89
CA PRO A 68 -0.90 16.32 16.83
C PRO A 68 0.57 16.06 17.16
N ASN A 69 1.46 17.01 16.85
CA ASN A 69 2.88 16.98 17.17
C ASN A 69 3.81 16.02 16.40
N SER A 70 3.35 15.31 15.36
CA SER A 70 4.25 14.52 14.52
C SER A 70 4.77 15.33 13.33
N GLY A 71 6.08 15.57 13.30
CA GLY A 71 6.74 16.18 12.15
C GLY A 71 6.46 15.38 10.87
N PRO A 72 6.46 16.01 9.68
CA PRO A 72 6.09 15.37 8.41
C PRO A 72 6.91 14.13 8.09
N GLN A 73 8.17 14.10 8.52
CA GLN A 73 9.05 12.94 8.40
C GLN A 73 8.53 11.73 9.19
N GLN A 74 7.94 11.96 10.37
CA GLN A 74 7.35 10.92 11.20
C GLN A 74 6.03 10.41 10.60
N ARG A 75 5.23 11.28 9.98
CA ARG A 75 4.02 10.89 9.24
C ARG A 75 4.34 10.05 8.01
N ILE A 76 5.37 10.44 7.25
CA ILE A 76 5.87 9.65 6.11
C ILE A 76 6.40 8.30 6.59
N SER A 77 7.17 8.26 7.70
CA SER A 77 7.66 7.00 8.26
C SER A 77 6.51 6.08 8.71
N GLN A 78 5.49 6.61 9.40
CA GLN A 78 4.30 5.87 9.79
C GLN A 78 3.52 5.36 8.57
N PHE A 79 3.39 6.18 7.53
CA PHE A 79 2.74 5.81 6.27
C PHE A 79 3.48 4.66 5.57
N ILE A 80 4.80 4.76 5.43
CA ILE A 80 5.64 3.70 4.83
C ILE A 80 5.55 2.43 5.65
N GLY A 81 5.59 2.53 6.99
CA GLY A 81 5.43 1.40 7.90
C GLY A 81 4.07 0.72 7.74
N ALA A 82 2.98 1.49 7.71
CA ALA A 82 1.63 0.97 7.50
C ALA A 82 1.50 0.29 6.13
N TRP A 83 2.08 0.87 5.08
CA TRP A 83 2.16 0.28 3.75
C TRP A 83 2.91 -1.05 3.73
N GLY A 84 4.06 -1.11 4.39
CA GLY A 84 4.86 -2.33 4.52
C GLY A 84 4.09 -3.45 5.22
N ILE A 85 3.39 -3.13 6.31
CA ILE A 85 2.54 -4.09 7.02
C ILE A 85 1.41 -4.58 6.11
N LEU A 86 0.74 -3.68 5.39
CA LEU A 86 -0.35 -4.04 4.47
C LEU A 86 0.13 -5.02 3.38
N PHE A 87 1.30 -4.77 2.79
CA PHE A 87 1.91 -5.68 1.82
C PHE A 87 2.28 -7.03 2.43
N MET A 88 2.91 -7.03 3.61
CA MET A 88 3.28 -8.26 4.32
C MET A 88 2.06 -9.11 4.66
N THR A 89 1.01 -8.51 5.24
CA THR A 89 -0.24 -9.20 5.58
C THR A 89 -0.92 -9.75 4.33
N THR A 90 -0.97 -8.95 3.26
CA THR A 90 -1.55 -9.38 1.97
C THR A 90 -0.77 -10.56 1.38
N GLY A 91 0.56 -10.47 1.34
CA GLY A 91 1.42 -11.54 0.86
C GLY A 91 1.26 -12.82 1.68
N LEU A 92 1.15 -12.71 3.00
CA LEU A 92 0.95 -13.83 3.91
C LEU A 92 -0.40 -14.52 3.68
N ILE A 93 -1.47 -13.75 3.46
CA ILE A 93 -2.79 -14.29 3.09
C ILE A 93 -2.70 -15.03 1.76
N VAL A 94 -2.09 -14.43 0.73
CA VAL A 94 -1.97 -15.04 -0.60
C VAL A 94 -1.20 -16.36 -0.51
N ILE A 95 -0.02 -16.36 0.10
CA ILE A 95 0.78 -17.58 0.30
C ILE A 95 -0.01 -18.62 1.12
N GLY A 96 -0.67 -18.18 2.20
CA GLY A 96 -1.49 -19.05 3.04
C GLY A 96 -2.63 -19.72 2.27
N THR A 97 -3.32 -18.99 1.38
CA THR A 97 -4.38 -19.57 0.55
C THR A 97 -3.86 -20.59 -0.46
N GLU A 98 -2.68 -20.36 -1.06
CA GLU A 98 -2.05 -21.32 -1.97
C GLU A 98 -1.55 -22.57 -1.23
N VAL A 99 -0.97 -22.41 -0.04
CA VAL A 99 -0.57 -23.53 0.83
C VAL A 99 -1.80 -24.36 1.24
N LEU A 100 -2.90 -23.70 1.63
CA LEU A 100 -4.16 -24.39 1.96
C LEU A 100 -4.74 -25.15 0.77
N LYS A 101 -4.64 -24.60 -0.45
CA LYS A 101 -5.04 -25.31 -1.68
C LYS A 101 -4.17 -26.54 -1.94
N LEU A 102 -2.85 -26.45 -1.74
CA LEU A 102 -1.94 -27.60 -1.87
C LEU A 102 -2.26 -28.70 -0.85
N ILE A 103 -2.59 -28.33 0.38
CA ILE A 103 -2.94 -29.29 1.44
C ILE A 103 -4.31 -29.95 1.16
N LYS A 104 -5.33 -29.16 0.77
CA LYS A 104 -6.67 -29.70 0.45
C LYS A 104 -6.70 -30.46 -0.88
N GLY A 105 -5.94 -30.03 -1.88
CA GLY A 105 -5.82 -30.68 -3.18
C GLY A 105 -5.20 -32.08 -3.11
N ARG A 106 -4.45 -32.37 -2.05
CA ARG A 106 -3.85 -33.70 -1.79
C ARG A 106 -4.86 -34.75 -1.29
N LYS A 107 -6.13 -34.39 -1.03
CA LYS A 107 -7.20 -35.31 -0.56
C LYS A 107 -8.17 -35.76 -1.66
N ARG A 108 -7.67 -36.21 -2.82
CA ARG A 108 -8.45 -37.11 -3.69
C ARG A 108 -7.59 -38.27 -4.17
N PRO A 109 -7.40 -39.33 -3.35
CA PRO A 109 -7.20 -40.63 -3.93
C PRO A 109 -8.48 -41.00 -4.68
N LYS A 110 -8.42 -41.09 -6.01
CA LYS A 110 -9.38 -41.90 -6.76
C LYS A 110 -9.10 -43.34 -6.35
N SER A 111 -9.85 -43.84 -5.38
CA SER A 111 -10.15 -45.27 -5.25
C SER A 111 -11.45 -45.49 -6.00
N ASN A 112 -11.41 -46.32 -7.03
CA ASN A 112 -12.50 -47.07 -7.66
C ASN A 112 -11.72 -48.04 -8.57
N GLU A 113 -11.46 -49.29 -8.16
CA GLU A 113 -12.43 -50.41 -8.22
C GLU A 113 -13.19 -50.47 -9.54
#